data_AF-A0A3N7CCT4-F1
#
_entry.id   AF-A0A3N7CCT4-F1
#
_cell.length_a   1.000
_cell.length_b   1.000
_cell.length_c   1.000
_cell.angle_alpha   90.00
_cell.angle_beta   90.00
_cell.angle_gamma   90.00
#
_symmetry.space_group_name_H-M   'P 1'
#
loop_
_entity.id
_entity.type
_entity.pdbx_description
1 polymer ?
#
loop_
_entity_poly.entity_id
_entity_poly.type
_entity_poly.pdbx_seq_one_letter_code
_entity_poly.pdbx_strand_id
1 'polypeptide(L)'
;MSNLILYEVFRTRFEGGKLPSAEAVRHTRAVGDLVYIERVPGPKPGRGVWAAMLLRGDRETYIIPVLDRAHLRQIDGGILISGIEVVPRGRGMKNIRSDNYPQTWWCRPVAISNSGFEPDDLPRPSPAESRRQAMEFEHSAEAERIAEVINRRPMRRVPYDPATAAGNSPGYF
;
A
#
# COMPACT_ATOMS: atom_id res chain seq x y z
N MET A 1 4.80 18.72 20.31
CA MET A 1 5.41 17.67 19.47
C MET A 1 4.36 16.59 19.27
N SER A 2 3.77 16.48 18.08
CA SER A 2 2.74 15.47 17.78
C SER A 2 3.40 14.10 17.64
N ASN A 3 2.97 13.11 18.41
CA ASN A 3 3.40 11.73 18.24
C ASN A 3 3.04 11.26 16.82
N LEU A 4 4.04 11.03 15.97
CA LEU A 4 3.85 10.46 14.64
C LEU A 4 3.57 8.97 14.81
N ILE A 5 2.32 8.57 14.53
CA ILE A 5 1.93 7.16 14.49
C ILE A 5 2.22 6.65 13.07
N LEU A 6 3.17 5.72 12.94
CA LEU A 6 3.41 5.04 11.68
C LEU A 6 2.42 3.88 11.52
N TYR A 7 2.17 3.51 10.28
CA TYR A 7 1.33 2.36 9.94
C TYR A 7 2.10 1.37 9.10
N GLU A 8 1.93 0.09 9.43
CA GLU A 8 2.16 -1.01 8.51
C GLU A 8 0.95 -1.15 7.60
N VAL A 9 1.20 -1.23 6.31
CA VAL A 9 0.18 -1.41 5.27
C VAL A 9 0.51 -2.66 4.47
N PHE A 10 -0.49 -3.52 4.33
CA PHE A 10 -0.44 -4.72 3.51
C PHE A 10 -1.47 -4.59 2.38
N ARG A 11 -1.04 -4.79 1.14
CA ARG A 11 -1.92 -4.86 -0.03
C ARG A 11 -2.48 -6.27 -0.15
N THR A 12 -3.79 -6.38 -0.30
CA THR A 12 -4.47 -7.69 -0.42
C THR A 12 -4.74 -8.10 -1.86
N ARG A 13 -4.47 -7.19 -2.81
CA ARG A 13 -4.64 -7.42 -4.25
C ARG A 13 -3.40 -7.02 -5.03
N PHE A 14 -3.23 -7.62 -6.20
CA PHE A 14 -2.28 -7.22 -7.22
C PHE A 14 -3.00 -7.11 -8.56
N GLU A 15 -2.91 -5.95 -9.21
CA GLU A 15 -3.59 -5.67 -10.49
C GLU A 15 -5.09 -5.98 -10.47
N GLY A 16 -5.75 -5.77 -9.32
CA GLY A 16 -7.18 -6.04 -9.14
C GLY A 16 -7.49 -7.46 -8.64
N GLY A 17 -6.60 -8.42 -8.91
CA GLY A 17 -6.72 -9.80 -8.45
C GLY A 17 -6.41 -9.94 -6.96
N LYS A 18 -7.17 -10.77 -6.23
CA LYS A 18 -6.84 -11.10 -4.84
C LYS A 18 -5.53 -11.87 -4.80
N LEU A 19 -4.67 -11.55 -3.83
CA LEU A 19 -3.48 -12.36 -3.59
C LEU A 19 -3.86 -13.78 -3.16
N PRO A 20 -3.08 -14.79 -3.58
CA PRO A 20 -3.46 -16.20 -3.43
C PRO A 20 -3.38 -16.70 -1.99
N SER A 21 -2.57 -16.08 -1.14
CA SER A 21 -2.35 -16.51 0.24
C SER A 21 -2.12 -15.35 1.21
N ALA A 22 -2.29 -15.61 2.50
CA ALA A 22 -1.96 -14.65 3.56
C ALA A 22 -0.45 -14.35 3.62
N GLU A 23 0.39 -15.30 3.23
CA GLU A 23 1.83 -15.12 3.11
C GLU A 23 2.18 -14.11 2.01
N ALA A 24 1.56 -14.24 0.83
CA ALA A 24 1.72 -13.25 -0.25
C ALA A 24 1.32 -11.84 0.20
N VAL A 25 0.26 -11.70 1.01
CA VAL A 25 -0.14 -10.43 1.61
C VAL A 25 0.96 -9.89 2.55
N ARG A 26 1.55 -10.74 3.40
CA ARG A 26 2.62 -10.34 4.33
C ARG A 26 3.84 -9.78 3.60
N HIS A 27 4.22 -10.34 2.46
CA HIS A 27 5.35 -9.83 1.68
C HIS A 27 5.10 -8.46 1.02
N THR A 28 3.86 -7.98 0.95
CA THR A 28 3.55 -6.62 0.47
C THR A 28 3.75 -5.52 1.51
N ARG A 29 4.20 -5.87 2.72
CA ARG A 29 4.36 -4.97 3.86
C ARG A 29 5.11 -3.70 3.47
N ALA A 30 4.48 -2.56 3.73
CA ALA A 30 5.08 -1.23 3.63
C ALA A 30 4.83 -0.45 4.93
N VAL A 31 5.78 0.39 5.35
CA VAL A 31 5.65 1.18 6.60
C VAL A 31 5.84 2.65 6.32
N GLY A 32 4.93 3.50 6.78
CA GLY A 32 5.00 4.94 6.56
C GLY A 32 3.94 5.74 7.33
N ASP A 33 3.88 7.03 7.02
CA ASP A 33 2.84 7.95 7.49
C ASP A 33 1.57 7.74 6.65
N LEU A 34 0.51 7.21 7.27
CA LEU A 34 -0.74 6.92 6.58
C LEU A 34 -1.63 8.16 6.60
N VAL A 35 -1.89 8.69 5.40
CA VAL A 35 -2.73 9.88 5.20
C VAL A 35 -4.03 9.46 4.51
N TYR A 36 -5.17 9.88 5.08
CA TYR A 36 -6.51 9.69 4.52
C TYR A 36 -7.23 11.04 4.47
N ILE A 37 -7.53 11.51 3.26
CA ILE A 37 -8.01 12.89 3.04
C ILE A 37 -9.09 12.94 1.96
N GLU A 38 -9.97 13.93 2.05
CA GLU A 38 -10.93 14.25 1.00
C GLU A 38 -10.21 15.00 -0.12
N ARG A 39 -10.05 14.35 -1.27
CA ARG A 39 -9.37 14.89 -2.44
C ARG A 39 -10.28 15.80 -3.26
N VAL A 40 -11.52 15.39 -3.49
CA VAL A 40 -12.54 16.19 -4.18
C VAL A 40 -13.73 16.35 -3.26
N PRO A 41 -14.02 17.57 -2.75
CA PRO A 41 -15.15 17.80 -1.88
C PRO A 41 -16.47 17.37 -2.53
N GLY A 42 -17.29 16.65 -1.78
CA GLY A 42 -18.63 16.28 -2.22
C GLY A 42 -19.63 17.42 -2.04
N PRO A 43 -20.83 17.33 -2.66
CA PRO A 43 -21.92 18.27 -2.41
C PRO A 43 -22.46 18.20 -0.96
N LYS A 44 -22.11 17.12 -0.23
CA LYS A 44 -22.44 16.91 1.19
C LYS A 44 -21.20 16.38 1.92
N PRO A 45 -21.05 16.69 3.23
CA PRO A 45 -20.00 16.12 4.05
C PRO A 45 -19.94 14.59 3.94
N GLY A 46 -18.74 14.04 3.77
CA GLY A 46 -18.52 12.59 3.66
C GLY A 46 -18.95 11.97 2.32
N ARG A 47 -19.39 12.78 1.33
CA ARG A 47 -19.73 12.32 -0.03
C ARG A 47 -18.70 12.70 -1.09
N GLY A 48 -17.57 13.28 -0.69
CA GLY A 48 -16.47 13.55 -1.60
C GLY A 48 -15.70 12.31 -2.01
N VAL A 49 -14.73 12.52 -2.90
CA VAL A 49 -13.75 11.50 -3.30
C VAL A 49 -12.59 11.56 -2.33
N TRP A 50 -12.39 10.47 -1.60
CA TRP A 50 -11.28 10.34 -0.64
C TRP A 50 -10.09 9.65 -1.28
N ALA A 51 -8.90 9.98 -0.81
CA ALA A 51 -7.66 9.32 -1.20
C ALA A 51 -6.91 8.82 0.04
N ALA A 52 -6.24 7.68 -0.09
CA ALA A 52 -5.34 7.14 0.91
C ALA A 52 -3.92 7.04 0.35
N MET A 53 -2.95 7.49 1.14
CA MET A 53 -1.54 7.59 0.77
C MET A 53 -0.70 7.04 1.91
N LEU A 54 0.37 6.32 1.57
CA LEU A 54 1.40 5.93 2.53
C LEU A 54 2.67 6.68 2.18
N LEU A 55 3.06 7.62 3.04
CA LEU A 55 4.16 8.53 2.80
C LEU A 55 5.42 8.09 3.54
N ARG A 56 6.57 8.36 2.94
CA ARG A 56 7.87 8.31 3.61
C ARG A 56 7.94 9.44 4.65
N GLY A 57 8.92 9.41 5.54
CA GLY A 57 9.14 10.44 6.56
C GLY A 57 9.33 11.87 6.00
N ASP A 58 9.58 12.03 4.69
CA ASP A 58 9.60 13.33 4.01
C ASP A 58 8.21 13.92 3.75
N ARG A 59 7.14 13.12 3.93
CA ARG A 59 5.73 13.46 3.63
C ARG A 59 5.44 13.89 2.19
N GLU A 60 6.37 13.62 1.27
CA GLU A 60 6.23 13.95 -0.14
C GLU A 60 6.29 12.69 -1.01
N THR A 61 7.07 11.69 -0.59
CA THR A 61 7.29 10.48 -1.38
C THR A 61 6.30 9.39 -1.00
N TYR A 62 5.47 8.97 -1.96
CA TYR A 62 4.65 7.76 -1.81
C TYR A 62 5.51 6.50 -1.74
N ILE A 63 5.23 5.64 -0.77
CA ILE A 63 5.87 4.33 -0.62
C ILE A 63 5.20 3.28 -1.50
N ILE A 64 3.87 3.37 -1.63
CA ILE A 64 3.05 2.52 -2.50
C ILE A 64 2.12 3.41 -3.33
N PRO A 65 1.61 2.95 -4.49
CA PRO A 65 0.73 3.76 -5.33
C PRO A 65 -0.51 4.24 -4.56
N VAL A 66 -1.04 5.42 -4.90
CA VAL A 66 -2.18 6.03 -4.19
C VAL A 66 -3.46 5.23 -4.41
N LEU A 67 -4.27 5.10 -3.36
CA LEU A 67 -5.66 4.66 -3.45
C LEU A 67 -6.57 5.86 -3.67
N ASP A 68 -7.19 5.98 -4.84
CA ASP A 68 -8.27 6.94 -5.12
C ASP A 68 -9.64 6.31 -4.83
N ARG A 69 -10.67 7.15 -4.61
CA ARG A 69 -12.01 6.72 -4.21
C ARG A 69 -11.97 5.78 -2.99
N ALA A 70 -11.14 6.15 -2.02
CA ALA A 70 -10.81 5.34 -0.87
C ALA A 70 -11.93 5.32 0.17
N HIS A 71 -12.34 4.14 0.61
CA HIS A 71 -13.34 3.94 1.66
C HIS A 71 -12.68 3.29 2.87
N LEU A 72 -12.75 3.98 4.00
CA LEU A 72 -12.21 3.51 5.27
C LEU A 72 -13.27 2.70 6.03
N ARG A 73 -12.84 1.56 6.58
CA ARG A 73 -13.60 0.75 7.53
C ARG A 73 -12.71 0.34 8.70
N GLN A 74 -13.13 0.65 9.91
CA GLN A 74 -12.45 0.18 11.11
C GLN A 74 -12.74 -1.32 11.32
N ILE A 75 -11.71 -2.07 11.73
CA ILE A 75 -11.80 -3.47 12.11
C ILE A 75 -11.09 -3.69 13.44
N ASP A 76 -11.26 -4.87 14.03
CA ASP A 76 -10.48 -5.23 15.20
C ASP A 76 -8.98 -5.29 14.85
N GLY A 77 -8.15 -4.66 15.68
CA GLY A 77 -6.71 -4.58 15.49
C GLY A 77 -6.21 -3.71 14.31
N GLY A 78 -7.07 -2.96 13.62
CA GLY A 78 -6.60 -2.09 12.54
C GLY A 78 -7.68 -1.42 11.70
N ILE A 79 -7.29 -1.04 10.47
CA ILE A 79 -8.13 -0.33 9.51
C ILE A 79 -8.05 -1.04 8.17
N LEU A 80 -9.19 -1.19 7.50
CA LEU A 80 -9.25 -1.57 6.09
C LEU A 80 -9.56 -0.33 5.25
N ILE A 81 -8.80 -0.14 4.17
CA ILE A 81 -9.06 0.91 3.19
C ILE A 81 -9.21 0.26 1.82
N SER A 82 -10.40 0.32 1.23
CA SER A 82 -10.64 -0.16 -0.13
C SER A 82 -10.72 0.99 -1.11
N GLY A 83 -10.35 0.78 -2.37
CA GLY A 83 -10.43 1.83 -3.38
C GLY A 83 -9.83 1.37 -4.71
N ILE A 84 -9.37 2.35 -5.50
CA ILE A 84 -8.74 2.15 -6.80
C ILE A 84 -7.27 2.56 -6.70
N GLU A 85 -6.37 1.61 -6.83
CA GLU A 85 -4.93 1.86 -6.91
C GLU A 85 -4.60 2.48 -8.27
N VAL A 86 -4.03 3.68 -8.24
CA VAL A 86 -3.66 4.44 -9.45
C VAL A 86 -2.17 4.24 -9.73
N VAL A 87 -1.85 3.50 -10.79
CA VAL A 87 -0.49 3.15 -11.18
C VAL A 87 -0.11 3.93 -12.44
N PRO A 88 0.79 4.91 -12.36
CA PRO A 88 1.15 5.71 -13.53
C PRO A 88 1.89 4.88 -14.59
N ARG A 89 1.38 4.91 -15.84
CA ARG A 89 2.04 4.39 -17.03
C ARG A 89 2.77 5.52 -17.75
N GLY A 90 4.11 5.50 -17.67
CA GLY A 90 5.00 6.39 -18.40
C GLY A 90 5.60 7.53 -17.57
N ARG A 91 6.74 8.04 -18.02
CA ARG A 91 7.52 9.12 -17.37
C ARG A 91 7.32 10.51 -18.01
N GLY A 92 6.44 10.64 -19.01
CA GLY A 92 6.31 11.83 -19.85
C GLY A 92 5.13 12.74 -19.50
N MET A 93 5.37 14.06 -19.48
CA MET A 93 4.40 15.10 -19.14
C MET A 93 3.20 15.19 -20.12
N LYS A 94 3.34 14.67 -21.35
CA LYS A 94 2.32 14.76 -22.42
C LYS A 94 1.44 13.51 -22.58
N ASN A 95 1.70 12.42 -21.84
CA ASN A 95 0.94 11.17 -21.92
C ASN A 95 0.88 10.48 -20.56
N ILE A 96 0.30 11.16 -19.56
CA ILE A 96 0.06 10.55 -18.24
C ILE A 96 -1.10 9.56 -18.39
N ARG A 97 -0.80 8.36 -18.86
CA ARG A 97 -1.71 7.23 -18.74
C ARG A 97 -1.55 6.64 -17.34
N SER A 98 -2.61 6.11 -16.77
CA SER A 98 -2.56 5.36 -15.51
C SER A 98 -3.37 4.10 -15.66
N ASP A 99 -2.89 3.02 -15.08
CA ASP A 99 -3.71 1.86 -14.83
C ASP A 99 -4.42 2.03 -13.50
N ASN A 100 -5.66 1.58 -13.47
CA ASN A 100 -6.53 1.69 -12.31
C ASN A 100 -6.99 0.30 -11.92
N TYR A 101 -6.62 -0.13 -10.71
CA TYR A 101 -6.90 -1.47 -10.24
C TYR A 101 -7.64 -1.45 -8.91
N PRO A 102 -8.72 -2.25 -8.73
CA PRO A 102 -9.33 -2.42 -7.42
C PRO A 102 -8.29 -2.92 -6.39
N GLN A 103 -8.22 -2.26 -5.25
CA GLN A 103 -7.24 -2.58 -4.22
C GLN A 103 -7.85 -2.46 -2.83
N THR A 104 -7.29 -3.20 -1.88
CA THR A 104 -7.67 -3.10 -0.47
C THR A 104 -6.42 -3.22 0.39
N TRP A 105 -6.22 -2.23 1.23
CA TRP A 105 -5.15 -2.14 2.21
C TRP A 105 -5.64 -2.59 3.58
N TRP A 106 -4.85 -3.44 4.22
CA TRP A 106 -4.96 -3.69 5.65
C TRP A 106 -3.86 -2.89 6.36
N CYS A 107 -4.28 -2.01 7.25
CA CYS A 107 -3.42 -1.07 7.94
C CYS A 107 -3.44 -1.35 9.44
N ARG A 108 -2.25 -1.42 10.06
CA ARG A 108 -2.07 -1.57 11.50
C ARG A 108 -1.15 -0.48 12.04
N PRO A 109 -1.50 0.22 13.13
CA PRO A 109 -0.59 1.18 13.74
C PRO A 109 0.64 0.45 14.31
N VAL A 110 1.81 1.02 14.08
CA VAL A 110 3.08 0.56 14.65
C VAL A 110 3.42 1.52 15.78
N ALA A 111 3.42 1.01 17.01
CA ALA A 111 4.11 1.71 18.08
C ALA A 111 5.60 1.68 17.75
N ILE A 112 6.24 2.85 17.62
CA ILE A 112 7.70 2.93 17.51
C ILE A 112 8.25 2.58 18.90
N SER A 113 8.33 1.29 19.24
CA SER A 113 9.21 0.82 20.30
C SER A 113 10.56 0.54 19.67
N ASN A 114 11.60 1.23 20.16
CA ASN A 114 12.99 0.90 19.89
C ASN A 114 13.35 -0.45 20.53
N SER A 115 12.78 -1.55 20.04
CA SER A 115 13.15 -2.91 20.45
C SER A 115 13.58 -3.67 19.21
N GLY A 116 14.89 -3.91 19.12
CA GLY A 116 15.50 -4.75 18.11
C GLY A 116 14.88 -6.15 18.11
N PHE A 117 14.84 -6.75 16.92
CA PHE A 117 14.51 -8.15 16.73
C PHE A 117 15.67 -9.00 17.26
N GLU A 118 15.42 -9.81 18.29
CA GLU A 118 16.23 -10.99 18.57
C GLU A 118 15.90 -12.09 17.53
N PRO A 119 16.89 -12.87 17.05
CA PRO A 119 16.65 -14.00 16.15
C PRO A 119 16.11 -15.20 16.92
N ASP A 120 15.02 -15.79 16.43
CA ASP A 120 14.38 -16.99 16.99
C ASP A 120 15.10 -18.26 16.46
N ASP A 121 15.61 -19.10 17.37
CA ASP A 121 16.29 -20.37 17.05
C ASP A 121 15.28 -21.41 16.54
N LEU A 122 15.33 -21.76 15.25
CA LEU A 122 14.43 -22.76 14.64
C LEU A 122 15.02 -24.19 14.65
N PRO A 123 14.30 -25.22 15.14
CA PRO A 123 14.71 -26.62 15.07
C PRO A 123 14.54 -27.22 13.65
N ARG A 124 15.35 -28.23 13.33
CA ARG A 124 15.37 -28.89 12.00
C ARG A 124 14.12 -29.76 11.74
N PRO A 125 13.49 -29.64 10.56
CA PRO A 125 12.26 -30.36 10.21
C PRO A 125 12.49 -31.81 9.73
N SER A 126 11.45 -32.64 9.89
CA SER A 126 11.41 -34.07 9.52
C SER A 126 11.13 -34.31 8.02
N PRO A 127 11.37 -35.54 7.49
CA PRO A 127 11.23 -35.84 6.05
C PRO A 127 9.82 -35.68 5.46
N ALA A 128 8.76 -35.74 6.27
CA ALA A 128 7.39 -35.47 5.84
C ALA A 128 7.11 -33.96 5.75
N GLU A 129 7.75 -33.17 6.60
CA GLU A 129 7.73 -31.71 6.57
C GLU A 129 8.57 -31.19 5.40
N SER A 130 9.66 -31.85 5.01
CA SER A 130 10.46 -31.46 3.84
C SER A 130 9.67 -31.46 2.52
N ARG A 131 8.69 -32.35 2.36
CA ARG A 131 7.83 -32.41 1.16
C ARG A 131 6.73 -31.33 1.17
N ARG A 132 6.21 -30.98 2.35
CA ARG A 132 5.30 -29.82 2.50
C ARG A 132 6.04 -28.50 2.35
N GLN A 133 7.25 -28.42 2.90
CA GLN A 133 8.16 -27.30 2.74
C GLN A 133 8.55 -27.07 1.29
N ALA A 134 8.71 -28.10 0.45
CA ALA A 134 8.99 -27.90 -0.97
C ALA A 134 7.82 -27.22 -1.72
N MET A 135 6.57 -27.61 -1.44
CA MET A 135 5.38 -26.95 -1.99
C MET A 135 5.19 -25.55 -1.40
N GLU A 136 5.43 -25.37 -0.09
CA GLU A 136 5.49 -24.04 0.54
C GLU A 136 6.63 -23.19 -0.03
N PHE A 137 7.77 -23.76 -0.42
CA PHE A 137 8.90 -23.03 -1.02
C PHE A 137 8.59 -22.55 -2.43
N GLU A 138 7.87 -23.35 -3.22
CA GLU A 138 7.41 -22.92 -4.55
C GLU A 138 6.34 -21.83 -4.42
N HIS A 139 5.42 -21.97 -3.46
CA HIS A 139 4.39 -20.98 -3.16
C HIS A 139 4.99 -19.70 -2.53
N SER A 140 6.06 -19.82 -1.74
CA SER A 140 6.80 -18.70 -1.16
C SER A 140 7.65 -18.03 -2.22
N ALA A 141 8.28 -18.76 -3.15
CA ALA A 141 9.03 -18.19 -4.26
C ALA A 141 8.13 -17.49 -5.29
N GLU A 142 6.88 -17.95 -5.46
CA GLU A 142 5.87 -17.23 -6.24
C GLU A 142 5.40 -15.97 -5.49
N ALA A 143 5.14 -16.08 -4.18
CA ALA A 143 4.77 -14.93 -3.34
C ALA A 143 5.88 -13.86 -3.28
N GLU A 144 7.14 -14.28 -3.18
CA GLU A 144 8.32 -13.42 -3.22
C GLU A 144 8.48 -12.75 -4.58
N ARG A 145 8.29 -13.49 -5.69
CA ARG A 145 8.29 -12.89 -7.04
C ARG A 145 7.19 -11.86 -7.21
N ILE A 146 5.97 -12.16 -6.77
CA ILE A 146 4.83 -11.23 -6.81
C ILE A 146 5.16 -10.00 -5.96
N ALA A 147 5.67 -10.18 -4.74
CA ALA A 147 6.05 -9.09 -3.85
C ALA A 147 7.19 -8.23 -4.43
N GLU A 148 8.19 -8.84 -5.05
CA GLU A 148 9.28 -8.14 -5.71
C GLU A 148 8.76 -7.26 -6.85
N VAL A 149 7.87 -7.79 -7.71
CA VAL A 149 7.24 -7.02 -8.79
C VAL A 149 6.39 -5.87 -8.23
N ILE A 150 5.62 -6.15 -7.18
CA ILE A 150 4.78 -5.19 -6.46
C ILE A 150 5.61 -4.03 -5.89
N ASN A 151 6.81 -4.31 -5.39
CA ASN A 151 7.70 -3.34 -4.77
C ASN A 151 8.65 -2.65 -5.79
N ARG A 152 8.93 -3.26 -6.94
CA ARG A 152 9.76 -2.69 -8.03
C ARG A 152 9.06 -1.61 -8.85
N ARG A 153 7.75 -1.41 -8.70
CA ARG A 153 7.03 -0.41 -9.51
C ARG A 153 7.61 0.99 -9.31
N PRO A 154 7.82 1.75 -10.40
CA PRO A 154 8.47 3.05 -10.32
C PRO A 154 7.64 4.00 -9.45
N MET A 155 8.16 4.28 -8.25
CA MET A 155 7.61 5.29 -7.36
C MET A 155 7.79 6.66 -8.03
N ARG A 156 6.68 7.30 -8.39
CA ARG A 156 6.74 8.67 -8.93
C ARG A 156 7.10 9.59 -7.77
N ARG A 157 8.29 10.21 -7.81
CA ARG A 157 8.56 11.43 -7.05
C ARG A 157 7.71 12.53 -7.66
N VAL A 158 6.54 12.78 -7.09
CA VAL A 158 5.80 14.01 -7.34
C VAL A 158 5.69 14.68 -5.98
N PRO A 159 6.11 15.94 -5.85
CA PRO A 159 5.67 16.75 -4.71
C PRO A 159 4.15 16.65 -4.65
N TYR A 160 3.62 16.03 -3.59
CA TYR A 160 2.19 16.01 -3.39
C TYR A 160 1.74 17.42 -3.04
N ASP A 161 1.13 18.10 -4.00
CA ASP A 161 0.47 19.37 -3.76
C ASP A 161 -1.03 19.12 -3.55
N PRO A 162 -1.54 19.27 -2.32
CA PRO A 162 -2.96 19.11 -2.03
C PRO A 162 -3.85 20.11 -2.78
N ALA A 163 -3.31 21.27 -3.22
CA ALA A 163 -4.07 22.27 -3.97
C ALA A 163 -4.35 21.84 -5.42
N THR A 164 -3.44 21.09 -6.05
CA THR A 164 -3.62 20.56 -7.43
C THR A 164 -4.22 19.16 -7.47
N ALA A 165 -4.16 18.41 -6.35
CA ALA A 165 -4.81 17.09 -6.22
C ALA A 165 -6.35 17.15 -6.30
N ALA A 166 -6.93 18.33 -6.02
CA ALA A 166 -8.37 18.60 -6.06
C ALA A 166 -8.99 18.66 -7.47
N GLY A 167 -8.23 18.37 -8.54
CA GLY A 167 -8.71 18.52 -9.91
C GLY A 167 -8.77 19.97 -10.38
N ASN A 168 -8.31 20.93 -9.56
CA ASN A 168 -8.02 22.28 -9.97
C ASN A 168 -6.63 22.32 -10.62
N SER A 169 -6.48 21.64 -11.75
CA SER A 169 -5.49 22.11 -12.72
C SER A 169 -6.03 23.43 -13.26
N PRO A 170 -5.36 24.58 -13.07
CA PRO A 170 -5.68 25.75 -13.86
C PRO A 170 -5.43 25.35 -15.31
N GLY A 171 -6.51 25.16 -16.06
CA GLY A 171 -6.45 24.99 -17.50
C GLY A 171 -5.78 26.22 -18.08
N TYR A 172 -4.50 26.11 -18.42
CA TYR A 172 -3.91 27.01 -19.39
C TYR A 172 -4.42 26.53 -20.75
N PHE A 173 -5.31 27.34 -21.31
CA PHE A 173 -5.65 27.36 -22.74
C PHE A 173 -4.38 27.54 -23.59
#